data_AF-A0A485MCI7-F1
#
_entry.id   AF-A0A485MCI7-F1
#
_cell.length_a   1.000
_cell.length_b   1.000
_cell.length_c   1.000
_cell.angle_alpha   90.00
_cell.angle_beta   90.00
_cell.angle_gamma   90.00
#
_symmetry.space_group_name_H-M   'P 1'
#
loop_
_entity.id
_entity.type
_entity.pdbx_description
1 polymer ?
#
loop_
_entity_poly.entity_id
_entity_poly.type
_entity_poly.pdbx_seq_one_letter_code
_entity_poly.pdbx_strand_id
1 'polypeptide(L)'
;MTVKYDSRLRERKYGVAEGRALSELRAMAKAAGEECPVFTPPGGETLDQVKMRGKDFFDILCQLILQEAGENEQFSRGAPSNCLETSLAEIFPLGKNCPSESNSDSSAPGLVASVLVVSHGAYMKSLFNYFLTDLKCSLPTSLNKSEFMSVSPNTGISLFIINFEKGQEGKPTVQCVCMYLQDHLSGMTETC
;
A
#
# COMPACT_ATOMS: atom_id res chain seq x y z
N MET A 1 -11.43 3.39 -18.29
CA MET A 1 -10.49 2.90 -17.25
C MET A 1 -10.29 1.42 -17.47
N THR A 2 -9.05 0.96 -17.63
CA THR A 2 -8.75 -0.47 -17.83
C THR A 2 -8.27 -1.05 -16.50
N VAL A 3 -8.98 -2.05 -15.98
CA VAL A 3 -8.58 -2.75 -14.75
C VAL A 3 -7.67 -3.92 -15.11
N LYS A 4 -6.54 -4.04 -14.41
CA LYS A 4 -5.62 -5.18 -14.52
C LYS A 4 -5.81 -6.08 -13.31
N TYR A 5 -6.05 -7.37 -13.55
CA TYR A 5 -6.18 -8.37 -12.50
C TYR A 5 -4.83 -9.04 -12.26
N ASP A 6 -4.43 -9.12 -11.00
CA ASP A 6 -3.19 -9.77 -10.59
C ASP A 6 -3.47 -10.77 -9.45
N SER A 7 -3.12 -12.03 -9.65
CA SER A 7 -3.36 -13.08 -8.65
C SER A 7 -2.54 -12.90 -7.37
N ARG A 8 -1.45 -12.14 -7.41
CA ARG A 8 -0.59 -11.87 -6.25
C ARG A 8 -1.29 -11.00 -5.21
N LEU A 9 -2.27 -10.20 -5.63
CA LEU A 9 -3.10 -9.31 -4.80
C LEU A 9 -4.23 -10.04 -4.04
N ARG A 10 -4.36 -11.36 -4.19
CA ARG A 10 -5.39 -12.15 -3.49
C ARG A 10 -5.10 -12.22 -1.99
N GLU A 11 -6.16 -12.48 -1.22
CA GLU A 11 -6.06 -12.68 0.23
C GLU A 11 -5.14 -13.86 0.58
N ARG A 12 -4.57 -13.83 1.79
CA ARG A 12 -3.89 -14.97 2.41
C ARG A 12 -4.77 -16.21 2.34
N LYS A 13 -4.24 -17.31 1.82
CA LYS A 13 -4.91 -18.61 1.88
C LYS A 13 -4.98 -19.11 3.31
N TYR A 14 -6.17 -19.56 3.70
CA TYR A 14 -6.40 -20.22 5.00
C TYR A 14 -6.60 -21.74 4.85
N GLY A 15 -6.44 -22.27 3.64
CA GLY A 15 -6.45 -23.71 3.38
C GLY A 15 -7.71 -24.38 3.93
N VAL A 16 -7.55 -25.40 4.77
CA VAL A 16 -8.67 -26.13 5.39
C VAL A 16 -9.56 -25.28 6.29
N ALA A 17 -9.12 -24.09 6.70
CA ALA A 17 -9.91 -23.15 7.51
C ALA A 17 -10.74 -22.16 6.67
N GLU A 18 -10.65 -22.19 5.34
CA GLU A 18 -11.50 -21.35 4.48
C GLU A 18 -12.98 -21.74 4.60
N GLY A 19 -13.86 -20.72 4.68
CA GLY A 19 -15.29 -20.91 4.90
C GLY A 19 -15.69 -21.32 6.32
N ARG A 20 -14.74 -21.43 7.25
CA ARG A 20 -14.98 -21.72 8.67
C ARG A 20 -15.08 -20.45 9.50
N ALA A 21 -15.65 -20.56 10.71
CA ALA A 21 -15.68 -19.45 11.65
C ALA A 21 -14.27 -19.10 12.15
N LEU A 22 -14.03 -17.82 12.42
CA LEU A 22 -12.73 -17.34 12.95
C LEU A 22 -12.36 -18.02 14.30
N SER A 23 -13.36 -18.39 15.10
CA SER A 23 -13.17 -19.15 16.34
C SER A 23 -12.53 -20.52 16.10
N GLU A 24 -12.86 -21.20 14.99
CA GLU A 24 -12.26 -22.48 14.62
C GLU A 24 -10.79 -22.32 14.27
N LEU A 25 -10.42 -21.29 13.50
CA LEU A 25 -9.01 -21.00 13.20
C LEU A 25 -8.20 -20.74 14.48
N ARG A 26 -8.77 -19.98 15.44
CA ARG A 26 -8.15 -19.75 16.75
C ARG A 26 -8.02 -21.04 17.57
N ALA A 27 -9.01 -21.93 17.50
CA ALA A 27 -8.95 -23.22 18.17
C ALA A 27 -7.87 -24.13 17.55
N MET A 28 -7.74 -24.15 16.22
CA MET A 28 -6.66 -24.86 15.52
C MET A 28 -5.29 -24.35 15.95
N ALA A 29 -5.09 -23.03 15.98
CA ALA A 29 -3.85 -22.41 16.43
C ALA A 29 -3.51 -22.84 17.87
N LYS A 30 -4.48 -22.72 18.79
CA LYS A 30 -4.31 -23.13 20.20
C LYS A 30 -3.98 -24.61 20.33
N ALA A 31 -4.62 -25.48 19.55
CA ALA A 31 -4.34 -26.92 19.55
C ALA A 31 -2.92 -27.25 19.05
N ALA A 32 -2.37 -26.43 18.15
CA ALA A 32 -1.00 -26.51 17.68
C ALA A 32 0.02 -25.84 18.63
N GLY A 33 -0.42 -25.19 19.71
CA GLY A 33 0.45 -24.43 20.61
C GLY A 33 0.94 -23.10 20.00
N GLU A 34 0.27 -22.61 18.96
CA GLU A 34 0.58 -21.36 18.26
C GLU A 34 -0.53 -20.31 18.47
N GLU A 35 -0.25 -19.06 18.07
CA GLU A 35 -1.22 -17.96 18.13
C GLU A 35 -1.55 -17.41 16.74
N CYS A 36 -2.76 -16.89 16.58
CA CYS A 36 -3.11 -16.11 15.40
C CYS A 36 -2.44 -14.72 15.48
N PRO A 37 -1.92 -14.16 14.37
CA PRO A 37 -2.02 -14.67 13.00
C PRO A 37 -0.82 -15.52 12.54
N VAL A 38 0.11 -15.90 13.43
CA VAL A 38 1.34 -16.63 13.05
C VAL A 38 1.02 -18.05 12.58
N PHE A 39 0.09 -18.72 13.27
CA PHE A 39 -0.36 -20.05 12.89
C PHE A 39 -0.77 -20.12 11.42
N THR A 40 -0.32 -21.18 10.75
CA THR A 40 -0.66 -21.47 9.35
C THR A 40 -1.43 -22.79 9.27
N PRO A 41 -2.74 -22.76 8.97
CA PRO A 41 -3.52 -23.99 8.82
C PRO A 41 -3.02 -24.81 7.62
N PRO A 42 -3.25 -26.13 7.60
CA PRO A 42 -2.90 -26.99 6.47
C PRO A 42 -3.44 -26.45 5.13
N GLY A 43 -2.57 -26.36 4.12
CA GLY A 43 -2.89 -25.79 2.81
C GLY A 43 -3.01 -24.26 2.78
N GLY A 44 -2.83 -23.58 3.92
CA GLY A 44 -2.76 -22.13 4.01
C GLY A 44 -1.38 -21.57 3.68
N GLU A 45 -1.29 -20.25 3.68
CA GLU A 45 -0.03 -19.53 3.46
C GLU A 45 0.55 -18.97 4.76
N THR A 46 1.86 -18.98 4.88
CA THR A 46 2.57 -18.30 5.96
C THR A 46 2.58 -16.79 5.74
N LEU A 47 2.78 -16.01 6.81
CA LEU A 47 2.90 -14.55 6.70
C LEU A 47 4.06 -14.14 5.77
N ASP A 48 5.16 -14.89 5.78
CA ASP A 48 6.29 -14.63 4.89
C ASP A 48 5.96 -14.92 3.42
N GLN A 49 5.20 -15.98 3.13
CA GLN A 49 4.75 -16.25 1.77
C GLN A 49 3.86 -15.12 1.23
N VAL A 50 2.93 -14.62 2.06
CA VAL A 50 2.08 -13.47 1.70
C VAL A 50 2.94 -12.23 1.47
N LYS A 51 3.89 -11.93 2.37
CA LYS A 51 4.83 -10.82 2.22
C LYS A 51 5.64 -10.92 0.93
N MET A 52 6.18 -12.09 0.60
CA MET A 52 7.00 -12.31 -0.59
C MET A 52 6.24 -12.03 -1.88
N ARG A 53 4.98 -12.48 -1.98
CA ARG A 53 4.13 -12.16 -3.14
C ARG A 53 3.77 -10.67 -3.20
N GLY A 54 3.59 -10.04 -2.03
CA GLY A 54 3.38 -8.59 -1.95
C GLY A 54 4.59 -7.80 -2.45
N LYS A 55 5.78 -8.22 -2.05
CA LYS A 55 7.04 -7.67 -2.56
C LYS A 55 7.17 -7.86 -4.07
N ASP A 56 6.93 -9.08 -4.57
CA ASP A 56 7.00 -9.38 -6.00
C ASP A 56 6.03 -8.52 -6.84
N PHE A 57 4.80 -8.32 -6.36
CA PHE A 57 3.86 -7.39 -6.97
C PHE A 57 4.40 -5.96 -6.99
N PHE A 58 4.90 -5.47 -5.85
CA PHE A 58 5.40 -4.12 -5.71
C PHE A 58 6.61 -3.85 -6.60
N ASP A 59 7.59 -4.77 -6.62
CA ASP A 59 8.80 -4.65 -7.43
C ASP A 59 8.44 -4.58 -8.93
N ILE A 60 7.51 -5.43 -9.40
CA ILE A 60 7.03 -5.38 -10.78
C ILE A 60 6.26 -4.09 -11.07
N LEU A 61 5.39 -3.63 -10.16
CA LEU A 61 4.66 -2.37 -10.34
C LEU A 61 5.62 -1.19 -10.50
N CYS A 62 6.66 -1.12 -9.66
CA CYS A 62 7.68 -0.10 -9.74
C CYS A 62 8.44 -0.13 -11.08
N GLN A 63 8.84 -1.31 -11.54
CA GLN A 63 9.50 -1.47 -12.84
C GLN A 63 8.62 -1.01 -14.01
N LEU A 64 7.33 -1.36 -13.99
CA LEU A 64 6.38 -0.93 -15.02
C LEU A 64 6.25 0.59 -15.08
N ILE A 65 6.06 1.25 -13.94
CA ILE A 65 5.93 2.71 -13.89
C ILE A 65 7.22 3.41 -14.32
N LEU A 66 8.38 2.90 -13.90
CA LEU A 66 9.68 3.46 -14.32
C LEU A 66 9.91 3.31 -15.83
N GLN A 67 9.53 2.16 -16.41
CA GLN A 67 9.62 1.92 -17.84
C GLN A 67 8.70 2.87 -18.61
N GLU A 68 7.43 2.97 -18.21
CA GLU A 68 6.45 3.88 -18.84
C GLU A 68 6.89 5.35 -18.72
N ALA A 69 7.45 5.76 -17.58
CA ALA A 69 7.97 7.11 -17.40
C ALA A 69 9.18 7.39 -18.32
N GLY A 70 10.11 6.43 -18.45
CA GLY A 70 11.27 6.55 -19.33
C GLY A 70 10.90 6.63 -20.82
N GLU A 71 9.91 5.86 -21.26
CA GLU A 71 9.37 5.91 -22.62
C GLU A 71 8.64 7.25 -22.89
N ASN A 72 7.93 7.78 -21.89
CA ASN A 72 7.21 9.05 -21.99
C ASN A 72 8.14 10.29 -21.94
N GLU A 73 9.28 10.27 -21.23
CA GLU A 73 10.25 11.38 -21.26
C GLU A 73 10.83 11.61 -22.67
N GLN A 74 10.82 10.59 -23.54
CA GLN A 74 11.21 10.71 -24.95
C GLN A 74 10.14 11.40 -25.83
N PHE A 75 8.89 11.47 -25.37
CA PHE A 75 7.75 12.03 -26.12
C PHE A 75 7.14 13.31 -25.52
N SER A 76 7.26 13.58 -24.22
CA SER A 76 6.56 14.69 -23.56
C SER A 76 7.50 15.68 -22.89
N ARG A 77 8.00 16.67 -23.63
CA ARG A 77 8.73 17.83 -23.07
C ARG A 77 7.81 19.01 -22.69
N GLY A 78 6.53 18.78 -22.40
CA GLY A 78 5.56 19.89 -22.37
C GLY A 78 4.22 19.77 -21.62
N ALA A 79 4.06 18.90 -20.62
CA ALA A 79 2.85 18.92 -19.77
C ALA A 79 3.20 19.01 -18.27
N PRO A 80 2.53 19.88 -17.48
CA PRO A 80 2.89 20.11 -16.10
C PRO A 80 2.39 18.96 -15.22
N SER A 81 3.34 18.29 -14.54
CA SER A 81 3.14 17.21 -13.57
C SER A 81 2.26 17.56 -12.36
N ASN A 82 1.82 18.82 -12.23
CA ASN A 82 1.20 19.36 -11.02
C ASN A 82 -0.27 18.94 -10.81
N CYS A 83 -0.94 18.32 -11.80
CA CYS A 83 -2.36 18.00 -11.70
C CYS A 83 -2.67 16.84 -10.74
N LEU A 84 -1.89 15.75 -10.78
CA LEU A 84 -2.14 14.55 -9.96
C LEU A 84 -1.96 14.82 -8.46
N GLU A 85 -0.90 15.55 -8.11
CA GLU A 85 -0.59 15.87 -6.72
C GLU A 85 -1.65 16.81 -6.12
N THR A 86 -2.09 17.81 -6.89
CA THR A 86 -3.17 18.72 -6.47
C THR A 86 -4.46 17.96 -6.18
N SER A 87 -4.88 17.04 -7.06
CA SER A 87 -6.09 16.24 -6.85
C SER A 87 -5.98 15.28 -5.66
N LEU A 88 -4.79 14.75 -5.36
CA LEU A 88 -4.59 13.93 -4.15
C LEU A 88 -4.63 14.79 -2.88
N ALA A 89 -4.05 15.98 -2.91
CA ALA A 89 -4.02 16.89 -1.77
C ALA A 89 -5.40 17.47 -1.41
N GLU A 90 -6.38 17.44 -2.32
CA GLU A 90 -7.78 17.81 -2.03
C GLU A 90 -8.46 16.85 -1.03
N ILE A 91 -8.05 15.58 -1.01
CA ILE A 91 -8.72 14.52 -0.25
C ILE A 91 -7.82 13.98 0.87
N PHE A 92 -6.52 13.89 0.62
CA PHE A 92 -5.56 13.29 1.53
C PHE A 92 -4.69 14.35 2.21
N PRO A 93 -4.20 14.10 3.43
CA PRO A 93 -3.31 15.00 4.15
C PRO A 93 -1.87 14.95 3.58
N LEU A 94 -1.71 15.21 2.29
CA LEU A 94 -0.42 15.54 1.69
C LEU A 94 0.02 16.85 2.37
N GLY A 95 0.95 16.75 3.31
CA GLY A 95 1.46 17.94 4.00
C GLY A 95 1.90 19.02 3.01
N LYS A 96 1.79 20.30 3.38
CA LYS A 96 2.35 21.44 2.63
C LYS A 96 3.89 21.37 2.62
N ASN A 97 4.47 20.40 1.93
CA ASN A 97 5.87 20.43 1.53
C ASN A 97 6.04 20.76 0.04
N CYS A 98 4.96 21.10 -0.66
CA CYS A 98 5.02 21.73 -1.96
C CYS A 98 4.81 23.24 -1.80
N PRO A 99 5.80 24.08 -2.16
CA PRO A 99 5.71 25.52 -1.99
C PRO A 99 4.62 26.07 -2.91
N SER A 100 3.49 26.43 -2.31
CA SER A 100 2.58 27.42 -2.88
C SER A 100 3.26 28.77 -2.77
N GLU A 101 4.25 29.02 -3.63
CA GLU A 101 4.68 30.35 -4.07
C GLU A 101 5.88 30.19 -5.01
N SER A 102 5.66 30.62 -6.26
CA SER A 102 6.63 31.31 -7.11
C SER A 102 7.99 31.55 -6.45
N ASN A 103 8.95 30.66 -6.66
CA ASN A 103 10.36 30.97 -6.93
C ASN A 103 11.07 29.73 -7.47
N SER A 104 11.66 29.90 -8.66
CA SER A 104 12.47 28.92 -9.37
C SER A 104 13.70 28.51 -8.56
N ASP A 105 13.96 27.19 -8.47
CA ASP A 105 15.29 26.53 -8.52
C ASP A 105 15.45 25.26 -7.66
N SER A 106 14.39 24.68 -7.08
CA SER A 106 14.43 23.28 -6.63
C SER A 106 13.16 22.52 -7.01
N SER A 107 13.00 22.22 -8.30
CA SER A 107 11.88 21.39 -8.76
C SER A 107 12.08 19.94 -8.32
N ALA A 108 11.51 19.58 -7.17
CA ALA A 108 11.19 18.19 -6.89
C ALA A 108 10.38 17.65 -8.08
N PRO A 109 10.74 16.48 -8.63
CA PRO A 109 9.99 15.90 -9.74
C PRO A 109 8.57 15.58 -9.25
N GLY A 110 7.56 16.08 -9.97
CA GLY A 110 6.18 15.77 -9.63
C GLY A 110 5.82 14.30 -9.89
N LEU A 111 4.62 13.90 -9.47
CA LEU A 111 4.17 12.50 -9.58
C LEU A 111 4.07 12.05 -11.04
N VAL A 112 4.81 10.99 -11.37
CA VAL A 112 4.78 10.36 -12.71
C VAL A 112 3.56 9.45 -12.92
N ALA A 113 2.95 8.96 -11.84
CA ALA A 113 1.76 8.11 -11.86
C ALA A 113 0.99 8.18 -10.54
N SER A 114 -0.31 7.87 -10.58
CA SER A 114 -1.15 7.61 -9.41
C SER A 114 -1.86 6.27 -9.60
N VAL A 115 -1.53 5.29 -8.75
CA VAL A 115 -1.96 3.88 -8.92
C VAL A 115 -2.98 3.52 -7.84
N LEU A 116 -4.15 3.05 -8.27
CA LEU A 116 -5.15 2.47 -7.38
C LEU A 116 -4.98 0.95 -7.31
N VAL A 117 -4.79 0.44 -6.10
CA VAL A 117 -4.73 -1.01 -5.81
C VAL A 117 -5.86 -1.38 -4.87
N VAL A 118 -6.67 -2.38 -5.26
CA VAL A 118 -7.73 -2.95 -4.42
C VAL A 118 -7.34 -4.37 -4.04
N SER A 119 -7.35 -4.67 -2.74
CA SER A 119 -6.89 -5.96 -2.21
C SER A 119 -7.58 -6.29 -0.88
N HIS A 120 -6.95 -7.13 -0.06
CA HIS A 120 -7.55 -7.76 1.12
C HIS A 120 -6.74 -7.49 2.39
N GLY A 121 -7.38 -7.65 3.55
CA GLY A 121 -6.87 -7.18 4.83
C GLY A 121 -5.55 -7.82 5.26
N ALA A 122 -5.43 -9.16 5.22
CA ALA A 122 -4.22 -9.82 5.68
C ALA A 122 -3.06 -9.68 4.67
N TYR A 123 -3.36 -9.63 3.38
CA TYR A 123 -2.41 -9.26 2.33
C TYR A 123 -1.85 -7.84 2.56
N MET A 124 -2.71 -6.83 2.65
CA MET A 124 -2.30 -5.44 2.81
C MET A 124 -1.48 -5.23 4.09
N LYS A 125 -1.90 -5.83 5.20
CA LYS A 125 -1.11 -5.83 6.45
C LYS A 125 0.31 -6.36 6.24
N SER A 126 0.46 -7.45 5.49
CA SER A 126 1.77 -8.04 5.20
C SER A 126 2.63 -7.15 4.30
N LEU A 127 2.03 -6.54 3.28
CA LEU A 127 2.69 -5.59 2.37
C LEU A 127 3.12 -4.30 3.09
N PHE A 128 2.25 -3.73 3.92
CA PHE A 128 2.57 -2.53 4.69
C PHE A 128 3.64 -2.81 5.74
N ASN A 129 3.66 -4.00 6.34
CA ASN A 129 4.76 -4.42 7.20
C ASN A 129 6.09 -4.50 6.43
N TYR A 130 6.09 -4.94 5.17
CA TYR A 130 7.28 -4.86 4.30
C TYR A 130 7.72 -3.40 4.07
N PHE A 131 6.79 -2.49 3.78
CA PHE A 131 7.12 -1.07 3.65
C PHE A 131 7.75 -0.51 4.92
N LEU A 132 7.17 -0.78 6.08
CA LEU A 132 7.65 -0.28 7.37
C LEU A 132 9.00 -0.89 7.77
N THR A 133 9.12 -2.21 7.71
CA THR A 133 10.26 -2.93 8.30
C THR A 133 11.42 -3.08 7.34
N ASP A 134 11.15 -3.38 6.07
CA ASP A 134 12.17 -3.62 5.06
C ASP A 134 12.51 -2.34 4.29
N LEU A 135 11.52 -1.60 3.79
CA LEU A 135 11.75 -0.35 3.04
C LEU A 135 11.97 0.89 3.93
N LYS A 136 11.87 0.73 5.26
CA LYS A 136 12.04 1.81 6.24
C LYS A 136 11.11 3.00 5.97
N CYS A 137 9.84 2.71 5.67
CA CYS A 137 8.83 3.70 5.37
C CYS A 137 8.79 4.82 6.42
N SER A 138 8.82 6.08 5.96
CA SER A 138 8.60 7.23 6.84
C SER A 138 7.12 7.34 7.20
N LEU A 139 6.85 7.78 8.43
CA LEU A 139 5.50 7.88 8.99
C LEU A 139 5.17 9.35 9.33
N PRO A 140 3.92 9.79 9.12
CA PRO A 140 3.40 11.02 9.70
C PRO A 140 3.48 10.96 11.24
N THR A 141 3.64 12.12 11.88
CA THR A 141 3.71 12.22 13.34
C THR A 141 2.44 11.74 14.05
N SER A 142 1.30 11.74 13.35
CA SER A 142 0.01 11.28 13.85
C SER A 142 -0.17 9.76 13.82
N LEU A 143 0.63 9.01 13.06
CA LEU A 143 0.45 7.56 12.89
C LEU A 143 1.38 6.76 13.79
N ASN A 144 0.82 5.79 14.49
CA ASN A 144 1.61 4.84 15.29
C ASN A 144 2.00 3.63 14.44
N LYS A 145 3.22 3.08 14.66
CA LYS A 145 3.67 1.82 14.06
C LYS A 145 2.73 0.65 14.33
N SER A 146 1.99 0.68 15.45
CA SER A 146 0.99 -0.36 15.75
C SER A 146 -0.14 -0.44 14.73
N GLU A 147 -0.46 0.63 14.02
CA GLU A 147 -1.51 0.63 12.99
C GLU A 147 -1.15 -0.26 11.79
N PHE A 148 0.13 -0.36 11.44
CA PHE A 148 0.60 -1.29 10.41
C PHE A 148 0.39 -2.76 10.79
N MET A 149 0.16 -3.03 12.08
CA MET A 149 -0.16 -4.36 12.58
C MET A 149 -1.66 -4.63 12.60
N SER A 150 -2.51 -3.64 12.33
CA SER A 150 -3.96 -3.81 12.24
C SER A 150 -4.37 -4.33 10.86
N VAL A 151 -5.51 -5.02 10.81
CA VAL A 151 -6.14 -5.41 9.54
C VAL A 151 -6.92 -4.22 9.01
N SER A 152 -6.80 -3.97 7.71
CA SER A 152 -7.55 -2.90 7.05
C SER A 152 -9.07 -3.11 7.21
N PRO A 153 -9.82 -2.06 7.59
CA PRO A 153 -11.27 -2.09 7.55
C PRO A 153 -11.77 -2.17 6.11
N ASN A 154 -13.01 -2.64 5.92
CA ASN A 154 -13.60 -2.72 4.59
C ASN A 154 -13.63 -1.33 3.94
N THR A 155 -13.07 -1.23 2.73
CA THR A 155 -12.92 0.03 1.96
C THR A 155 -12.03 1.08 2.62
N GLY A 156 -11.25 0.73 3.65
CA GLY A 156 -10.26 1.63 4.24
C GLY A 156 -9.17 2.00 3.24
N ILE A 157 -8.88 3.30 3.10
CA ILE A 157 -7.92 3.79 2.10
C ILE A 157 -6.58 4.07 2.78
N SER A 158 -5.48 3.57 2.22
CA SER A 158 -4.12 3.89 2.67
C SER A 158 -3.32 4.43 1.50
N LEU A 159 -2.60 5.54 1.70
CA LEU A 159 -1.86 6.24 0.65
C LEU A 159 -0.37 6.27 0.98
N PHE A 160 0.44 5.93 -0.02
CA PHE A 160 1.91 5.96 0.05
C PHE A 160 2.48 6.71 -1.15
N ILE A 161 3.54 7.47 -0.92
CA ILE A 161 4.37 8.09 -1.96
C ILE A 161 5.64 7.25 -2.09
N ILE A 162 5.96 6.85 -3.32
CA ILE A 162 7.13 6.02 -3.64
C ILE A 162 8.11 6.87 -4.45
N ASN A 163 9.34 7.04 -3.96
CA ASN A 163 10.35 7.84 -4.63
C ASN A 163 11.55 6.99 -5.04
N PHE A 164 12.08 7.27 -6.24
CA PHE A 164 13.29 6.67 -6.77
C PHE A 164 14.36 7.75 -6.97
N GLU A 165 15.55 7.53 -6.42
CA GLU A 165 16.70 8.42 -6.65
C GLU A 165 17.37 8.10 -8.00
N LYS A 166 17.64 9.13 -8.82
CA LYS A 166 18.34 8.95 -10.10
C LYS A 166 19.76 8.43 -9.86
N GLY A 167 20.11 7.34 -10.53
CA GLY A 167 21.49 6.81 -10.56
C GLY A 167 21.85 5.83 -9.44
N GLN A 168 20.93 5.54 -8.51
CA GLN A 168 21.03 4.30 -7.73
C GLN A 168 20.28 3.20 -8.46
N GLU A 169 20.88 2.01 -8.60
CA GLU A 169 20.16 0.73 -8.78
C GLU A 169 19.40 0.38 -7.49
N GLY A 170 18.67 1.37 -6.97
CA GLY A 170 18.37 1.54 -5.57
C GLY A 170 16.95 1.14 -5.24
N LYS A 171 16.81 0.52 -4.08
CA LYS A 171 15.56 0.26 -3.39
C LYS A 171 14.76 1.57 -3.23
N PRO A 172 13.46 1.61 -3.55
CA PRO A 172 12.67 2.83 -3.42
C PRO A 172 12.60 3.29 -1.96
N THR A 173 12.47 4.59 -1.78
CA THR A 173 12.02 5.15 -0.50
C THR A 173 10.50 5.22 -0.49
N VAL A 174 9.90 4.92 0.67
CA VAL A 174 8.45 4.91 0.84
C VAL A 174 8.07 5.88 1.94
N GLN A 175 7.06 6.70 1.66
CA GLN A 175 6.46 7.61 2.62
C GLN A 175 4.98 7.26 2.77
N CYS A 176 4.57 6.97 4.00
CA CYS A 176 3.15 6.82 4.32
C CYS A 176 2.53 8.20 4.46
N VAL A 177 1.39 8.42 3.83
CA VAL A 177 0.58 9.65 3.98
C VAL A 177 -0.55 9.42 4.96
N CYS A 178 -1.31 8.34 4.78
CA CYS A 178 -2.40 7.96 5.67
C CYS A 178 -2.61 6.44 5.66
N MET A 179 -3.20 5.92 6.74
CA MET A 179 -3.57 4.52 6.89
C MET A 179 -5.06 4.42 7.20
N TYR A 180 -5.74 3.51 6.51
CA TYR A 180 -7.12 3.10 6.82
C TYR A 180 -8.14 4.24 6.95
N LEU A 181 -8.01 5.28 6.12
CA LEU A 181 -8.95 6.39 6.04
C LEU A 181 -10.36 5.85 5.72
N GLN A 182 -11.34 6.30 6.49
CA GLN A 182 -12.75 5.89 6.41
C GLN A 182 -13.70 7.09 6.42
N ASP A 183 -13.20 8.30 6.16
CA ASP A 183 -14.00 9.52 6.21
C ASP A 183 -15.20 9.44 5.25
N HIS A 184 -15.06 8.74 4.13
CA HIS A 184 -16.13 8.47 3.17
C HIS A 184 -17.26 7.59 3.70
N LEU A 185 -17.05 6.89 4.82
CA LEU A 185 -18.06 6.08 5.50
C LEU A 185 -18.75 6.82 6.65
N SER A 186 -18.28 8.03 7.01
CA SER A 186 -18.88 8.85 8.06
C SER A 186 -20.25 9.37 7.59
N GLY A 187 -21.30 8.62 7.92
CA GLY A 187 -22.66 8.78 7.40
C GLY A 187 -23.39 7.45 7.19
N MET A 188 -22.67 6.33 7.16
CA MET A 188 -23.25 4.98 7.10
C MET A 188 -23.50 4.34 8.47
N THR A 189 -23.16 5.02 9.58
CA THR A 189 -23.35 4.51 10.95
C THR A 189 -24.77 4.69 11.51
N GLU A 190 -25.73 5.09 10.68
CA GLU A 190 -27.16 4.94 10.98
C GLU A 190 -27.77 3.93 10.01
N THR A 191 -27.72 2.64 10.33
CA THR A 191 -28.81 1.66 10.09
C THR A 191 -28.42 0.23 10.48
N CYS A 192 -29.27 -0.34 11.35
CA CYS A 192 -29.47 -1.74 11.75
C CYS A 192 -28.46 -2.40 12.70
#